data_AF-A0A379N042-F1
#
_entry.id   AF-A0A379N042-F1
#
_cell.length_a   1.000
_cell.length_b   1.000
_cell.length_c   1.000
_cell.angle_alpha   90.00
_cell.angle_beta   90.00
_cell.angle_gamma   90.00
#
_symmetry.space_group_name_H-M   'P 1'
#
loop_
_entity.id
_entity.type
_entity.pdbx_description
1 polymer ?
#
loop_
_entity_poly.entity_id
_entity_poly.type
_entity_poly.pdbx_seq_one_letter_code
_entity_poly.pdbx_strand_id
1 'polypeptide(L)'
;MSETAALTRRHEFVLFFDVTNGNPNGDPDAGNLPRLDPETNRGLVSDVALKRKLRNYVALARGDRPGHEIYMRDGATLNVEHRRAWAAVMPEVTKADEQKKLPKDEAKSQALTRWMCANFWDIRSFGAVMTTGVNAGQVRGPVQLTKPAIK
;
A
#
# COMPACT_ATOMS: atom_id res chain seq x y z
N MET A 1 -6.54 22.12 -1.45
CA MET A 1 -5.81 20.84 -1.54
C MET A 1 -4.43 21.17 -2.08
N SER A 2 -3.36 20.89 -1.35
CA SER A 2 -2.00 21.21 -1.82
C SER A 2 -1.65 20.27 -2.96
N GLU A 3 -1.52 20.79 -4.17
CA GLU A 3 -1.07 20.06 -5.34
C GLU A 3 0.38 19.63 -5.10
N THR A 4 0.59 18.37 -4.72
CA THR A 4 1.94 17.87 -4.48
C THR A 4 2.50 17.47 -5.83
N ALA A 5 3.48 18.24 -6.32
CA ALA A 5 4.11 17.98 -7.61
C ALA A 5 4.65 16.53 -7.66
N ALA A 6 4.38 15.83 -8.76
CA ALA A 6 4.91 14.50 -8.98
C ALA A 6 6.44 14.51 -9.05
N LEU A 7 7.07 13.41 -8.65
CA LEU A 7 8.51 13.25 -8.81
C LEU A 7 8.89 13.30 -10.28
N THR A 8 9.89 14.11 -10.61
CA THR A 8 10.36 14.31 -11.99
C THR A 8 11.54 13.42 -12.37
N ARG A 9 12.09 12.67 -11.41
CA ARG A 9 13.25 11.80 -11.61
C ARG A 9 13.02 10.42 -11.00
N ARG A 10 13.63 9.41 -11.61
CA ARG A 10 13.77 8.08 -11.01
C ARG A 10 14.84 8.13 -9.93
N HIS A 11 14.54 7.50 -8.80
CA HIS A 11 15.46 7.38 -7.68
C HIS A 11 15.78 5.92 -7.42
N GLU A 12 17.04 5.65 -7.08
CA GLU A 12 17.50 4.36 -6.59
C GLU A 12 18.16 4.59 -5.23
N PHE A 13 18.01 3.63 -4.33
CA PHE A 13 18.62 3.69 -3.02
C PHE A 13 18.94 2.28 -2.54
N VAL A 14 19.99 2.20 -1.71
CA VAL A 14 20.34 0.98 -0.98
C VAL A 14 20.20 1.30 0.50
N LEU A 15 19.39 0.51 1.20
CA LEU A 15 19.19 0.65 2.63
C LEU A 15 20.00 -0.44 3.34
N PHE A 16 20.97 -0.02 4.15
CA PHE A 16 21.65 -0.89 5.09
C PHE A 16 21.02 -0.74 6.47
N PHE A 17 20.76 -1.85 7.13
CA PHE A 17 20.35 -1.91 8.53
C PHE A 17 20.86 -3.21 9.13
N ASP A 18 21.09 -3.21 10.44
CA ASP A 18 21.47 -4.37 11.22
C ASP A 18 20.40 -4.70 12.27
N VAL A 19 20.58 -5.85 12.90
CA VAL A 19 19.76 -6.29 14.02
C VAL A 19 20.67 -6.98 15.02
N THR A 20 20.56 -6.61 16.29
CA THR A 20 21.31 -7.25 17.38
C THR A 20 20.34 -8.00 18.27
N ASN A 21 20.60 -9.29 18.49
CA ASN A 21 19.80 -10.14 19.39
C ASN A 21 18.28 -10.09 19.12
N GLY A 22 17.88 -10.08 17.85
CA GLY A 22 16.48 -9.95 17.45
C GLY A 22 16.14 -10.69 16.15
N ASN A 23 14.83 -10.84 15.91
CA ASN A 23 14.32 -11.43 14.68
C ASN A 23 13.73 -10.32 13.78
N PRO A 24 14.40 -9.96 12.66
CA PRO A 24 13.96 -8.85 11.82
C PRO A 24 12.73 -9.19 10.96
N ASN A 25 12.54 -10.47 10.64
CA ASN A 25 11.49 -10.99 9.78
C ASN A 25 11.32 -12.50 10.01
N GLY A 26 10.30 -12.87 10.78
CA GLY A 26 9.98 -14.26 11.07
C GLY A 26 9.37 -15.01 9.89
N ASP A 27 9.63 -16.31 9.84
CA ASP A 27 9.02 -17.22 8.88
C ASP A 27 7.80 -17.93 9.52
N PRO A 28 6.56 -17.69 9.06
CA PRO A 28 5.38 -18.35 9.59
C PRO A 28 5.40 -19.87 9.36
N ASP A 29 6.13 -20.35 8.34
CA ASP A 29 6.21 -21.77 8.01
C ASP A 29 7.31 -22.50 8.79
N ALA A 30 8.26 -21.74 9.38
CA ALA A 30 9.34 -22.28 10.19
C ALA A 30 9.25 -21.82 11.66
N GLY A 31 8.03 -21.79 12.22
CA GLY A 31 7.82 -21.53 13.64
C GLY A 31 8.34 -20.17 14.12
N ASN A 32 8.27 -19.14 13.26
CA ASN A 32 8.75 -17.78 13.51
C ASN A 32 10.29 -17.67 13.68
N LEU A 33 11.08 -18.63 13.18
CA LEU A 33 12.52 -18.47 13.03
C LEU A 33 12.85 -17.32 12.04
N PRO A 34 14.04 -16.70 12.12
CA PRO A 34 14.46 -15.75 11.10
C PRO A 34 14.40 -16.39 9.72
N ARG A 35 13.75 -15.70 8.78
CA ARG A 35 13.61 -16.22 7.42
C ARG A 35 14.96 -16.32 6.72
N LEU A 36 15.17 -17.42 6.01
CA LEU A 36 16.38 -17.70 5.23
C LEU A 36 16.04 -17.79 3.74
N ASP A 37 16.96 -17.33 2.89
CA ASP A 37 16.91 -17.59 1.47
C ASP A 37 17.33 -19.05 1.21
N PRO A 38 16.50 -19.88 0.56
CA PRO A 38 16.72 -21.32 0.46
C PRO A 38 17.90 -21.70 -0.44
N GLU A 39 18.33 -20.82 -1.35
CA GLU A 39 19.43 -21.09 -2.26
C GLU A 39 20.78 -20.71 -1.63
N THR A 40 20.81 -19.59 -0.90
CA THR A 40 22.06 -18.99 -0.39
C THR A 40 22.26 -19.17 1.12
N ASN A 41 21.24 -19.61 1.85
CA ASN A 41 21.18 -19.70 3.32
C ASN A 41 21.47 -18.37 4.03
N ARG A 42 21.33 -17.23 3.35
CA ARG A 42 21.46 -15.90 3.96
C ARG A 42 20.14 -15.47 4.59
N GLY A 43 20.22 -14.66 5.65
CA GLY A 43 19.05 -14.03 6.26
C GLY A 43 18.27 -13.20 5.25
N LEU A 44 16.94 -13.36 5.24
CA LEU A 44 16.04 -12.72 4.29
C LEU A 44 15.01 -11.86 5.01
N VAL A 45 14.99 -10.58 4.68
CA VAL A 45 13.90 -9.67 5.06
C VAL A 45 13.06 -9.39 3.81
N SER A 46 11.79 -9.80 3.83
CA SER A 46 10.91 -9.61 2.68
C SER A 46 10.60 -8.13 2.45
N ASP A 47 10.33 -7.78 1.20
CA ASP A 47 9.88 -6.44 0.82
C ASP A 47 8.58 -6.07 1.55
N VAL A 48 7.67 -7.03 1.73
CA VAL A 48 6.41 -6.83 2.45
C VAL A 48 6.64 -6.48 3.92
N ALA A 49 7.65 -7.09 4.57
CA ALA A 49 8.03 -6.77 5.95
C ALA A 49 8.55 -5.34 6.08
N LEU A 50 9.40 -4.89 5.16
CA LEU A 50 9.88 -3.50 5.12
C LEU A 50 8.76 -2.51 4.83
N LYS A 51 7.88 -2.81 3.86
CA LYS A 51 6.69 -2.00 3.56
C LYS A 51 5.78 -1.87 4.79
N ARG A 52 5.64 -2.92 5.60
CA ARG A 52 4.89 -2.86 6.88
C ARG A 52 5.56 -1.92 7.88
N LYS A 53 6.89 -1.97 8.05
CA LYS A 53 7.62 -1.05 8.94
C LYS A 53 7.47 0.40 8.49
N LEU A 54 7.54 0.66 7.19
CA LEU A 54 7.32 2.00 6.62
C LEU A 54 5.90 2.51 6.85
N ARG A 55 4.87 1.67 6.66
CA ARG A 55 3.47 2.03 6.98
C ARG A 55 3.31 2.39 8.46
N ASN A 56 3.85 1.58 9.36
CA ASN A 56 3.79 1.81 10.80
C ASN A 56 4.48 3.14 11.17
N TYR A 57 5.67 3.39 10.60
CA TYR A 57 6.38 4.64 10.81
C TYR A 57 5.56 5.86 10.33
N VAL A 58 4.97 5.79 9.13
CA VAL A 58 4.16 6.89 8.61
C VAL A 58 2.92 7.13 9.46
N ALA A 59 2.23 6.08 9.91
CA ALA A 59 1.09 6.19 10.82
C ALA A 59 1.48 6.92 12.13
N LEU A 60 2.63 6.56 12.71
CA LEU A 60 3.12 7.19 13.95
C LEU A 60 3.59 8.64 13.71
N ALA A 61 4.36 8.88 12.66
CA ALA A 61 5.01 10.18 12.42
C ALA A 61 4.06 11.23 11.81
N ARG A 62 2.98 10.79 11.15
CA ARG A 62 2.02 11.69 10.50
C ARG A 62 0.69 11.78 11.22
N GLY A 63 0.36 10.86 12.13
CA GLY A 63 -0.90 10.84 12.86
C GLY A 63 -2.10 10.97 11.90
N ASP A 64 -3.07 11.81 12.26
CA ASP A 64 -4.29 12.05 11.48
C ASP A 64 -4.14 13.12 10.38
N ARG A 65 -2.91 13.39 9.92
CA ARG A 65 -2.70 14.35 8.84
C ARG A 65 -3.40 13.86 7.56
N PRO A 66 -4.26 14.70 6.94
CA PRO A 66 -4.90 14.33 5.68
C PRO A 66 -3.90 13.84 4.63
N GLY A 67 -4.31 12.81 3.88
CA GLY A 67 -3.49 12.21 2.81
C GLY A 67 -2.37 11.29 3.27
N HIS A 68 -2.28 11.01 4.57
CA HIS A 68 -1.31 10.08 5.17
C HIS A 68 -1.96 8.87 5.85
N GLU A 69 -3.25 8.65 5.61
CA GLU A 69 -3.94 7.46 6.10
C GLU A 69 -3.27 6.18 5.55
N ILE A 70 -3.33 5.09 6.32
CA ILE A 70 -2.80 3.79 5.91
C ILE A 70 -3.97 2.87 5.57
N TYR A 71 -4.03 2.46 4.31
CA TYR A 71 -5.06 1.56 3.80
C TYR A 71 -4.90 0.15 4.39
N MET A 72 -3.67 -0.38 4.41
CA MET A 72 -3.38 -1.72 4.94
C MET A 72 -3.13 -1.71 6.46
N ARG A 73 -4.08 -1.20 7.24
CA ARG A 73 -4.01 -1.17 8.71
C ARG A 73 -4.78 -2.33 9.35
N ASP A 74 -4.41 -2.67 10.59
CA ASP A 74 -5.07 -3.74 11.34
C ASP A 74 -6.53 -3.38 11.65
N GLY A 75 -7.42 -4.38 11.61
CA GLY A 75 -8.86 -4.22 11.84
C GLY A 75 -9.64 -3.42 10.77
N ALA A 76 -9.00 -2.94 9.70
CA ALA A 76 -9.69 -2.16 8.67
C ALA A 76 -10.56 -3.02 7.75
N THR A 77 -11.77 -2.53 7.48
CA THR A 77 -12.63 -3.10 6.45
C THR A 77 -12.42 -2.36 5.14
N LEU A 78 -11.70 -2.95 4.20
CA LEU A 78 -11.33 -2.31 2.93
C LEU A 78 -12.56 -1.81 2.14
N ASN A 79 -13.66 -2.57 2.17
CA ASN A 79 -14.93 -2.18 1.56
C ASN A 79 -15.51 -0.87 2.10
N VAL A 80 -15.28 -0.53 3.37
CA VAL A 80 -15.75 0.74 3.96
C VAL A 80 -14.99 1.91 3.33
N GLU A 81 -13.68 1.78 3.17
CA GLU A 81 -12.85 2.81 2.55
C GLU A 81 -13.18 2.95 1.05
N HIS A 82 -13.47 1.86 0.36
CA HIS A 82 -13.92 1.92 -1.03
C HIS A 82 -15.25 2.68 -1.14
N ARG A 83 -16.21 2.42 -0.25
CA ARG A 83 -17.49 3.16 -0.22
C ARG A 83 -17.29 4.64 0.08
N ARG A 84 -16.32 4.98 0.94
CA ARG A 84 -15.95 6.38 1.21
C ARG A 84 -15.47 7.08 -0.06
N ALA A 85 -14.69 6.39 -0.90
CA ALA A 85 -14.29 6.91 -2.21
C ALA A 85 -15.48 7.11 -3.16
N TRP A 86 -16.37 6.11 -3.25
CA TRP A 86 -17.58 6.20 -4.05
C TRP A 86 -18.49 7.34 -3.60
N ALA A 87 -18.74 7.49 -2.30
CA ALA A 87 -19.55 8.58 -1.76
C ALA A 87 -18.94 9.98 -2.04
N ALA A 88 -17.61 10.08 -2.10
CA ALA A 88 -16.93 11.34 -2.38
C ALA A 88 -16.89 11.70 -3.88
N VAL A 89 -16.81 10.70 -4.76
CA VAL A 89 -16.61 10.90 -6.21
C VAL A 89 -17.92 10.80 -7.00
N MET A 90 -18.82 9.90 -6.60
CA MET A 90 -20.11 9.61 -7.24
C MET A 90 -21.19 9.39 -6.16
N PRO A 91 -21.58 10.43 -5.42
CA PRO A 91 -22.60 10.34 -4.37
C PRO A 91 -23.96 9.85 -4.91
N GLU A 92 -24.21 9.96 -6.21
CA GLU A 92 -25.43 9.49 -6.87
C GLU A 92 -25.54 7.94 -6.92
N VAL A 93 -24.41 7.22 -6.84
CA VAL A 93 -24.38 5.76 -6.95
C VAL A 93 -24.46 5.12 -5.56
N THR A 94 -25.67 4.85 -5.11
CA THR A 94 -25.94 4.29 -3.76
C THR A 94 -26.14 2.78 -3.75
N LYS A 95 -26.40 2.15 -4.90
CA LYS A 95 -26.64 0.71 -4.98
C LYS A 95 -25.35 -0.10 -4.92
N ALA A 96 -25.28 -1.04 -3.99
CA ALA A 96 -24.10 -1.88 -3.80
C ALA A 96 -23.71 -2.70 -5.04
N ASP A 97 -24.68 -3.13 -5.85
CA ASP A 97 -24.42 -3.90 -7.07
C ASP A 97 -23.74 -3.08 -8.16
N GLU A 98 -24.05 -1.79 -8.24
CA GLU A 98 -23.45 -0.87 -9.21
C GLU A 98 -21.98 -0.58 -8.87
N GLN A 99 -21.61 -0.67 -7.59
CA GLN A 99 -20.25 -0.46 -7.11
C GLN A 99 -19.34 -1.69 -7.24
N LYS A 100 -19.86 -2.86 -7.65
CA LYS A 100 -19.05 -4.08 -7.86
C LYS A 100 -18.14 -3.97 -9.09
N LYS A 101 -18.45 -3.07 -10.02
CA LYS A 101 -17.70 -2.84 -11.24
C LYS A 101 -17.24 -1.39 -11.29
N LEU A 102 -16.12 -1.15 -11.95
CA LEU A 102 -15.71 0.23 -12.24
C LEU A 102 -16.75 0.90 -13.14
N PRO A 103 -16.93 2.22 -13.00
CA PRO A 103 -17.71 3.01 -13.95
C PRO A 103 -17.22 2.79 -15.38
N LYS A 104 -18.15 2.77 -16.34
CA LYS A 104 -17.81 2.74 -17.78
C LYS A 104 -17.11 4.03 -18.22
N ASP A 105 -17.39 5.13 -17.53
CA ASP A 105 -16.73 6.41 -17.73
C ASP A 105 -15.32 6.36 -17.11
N GLU A 106 -14.31 6.45 -17.97
CA GLU A 106 -12.90 6.41 -17.57
C GLU A 106 -12.55 7.56 -16.64
N ALA A 107 -13.10 8.76 -16.83
CA ALA A 107 -12.80 9.91 -15.99
C ALA A 107 -13.27 9.68 -14.54
N LYS A 108 -14.44 9.07 -14.37
CA LYS A 108 -14.99 8.68 -13.06
C LYS A 108 -14.19 7.54 -12.43
N SER A 109 -13.81 6.53 -13.21
CA SER A 109 -12.94 5.43 -12.76
C SER A 109 -11.58 5.95 -12.26
N GLN A 110 -10.96 6.86 -13.00
CA GLN A 110 -9.71 7.50 -12.58
C GLN A 110 -9.91 8.43 -11.38
N ALA A 111 -11.07 9.08 -11.24
CA ALA A 111 -11.35 9.92 -10.08
C ALA A 111 -11.43 9.09 -8.78
N LEU A 112 -11.97 7.87 -8.82
CA LEU A 112 -11.95 6.94 -7.68
C LEU A 112 -10.51 6.57 -7.28
N THR A 113 -9.70 6.13 -8.24
CA THR A 113 -8.31 5.76 -7.94
C THR A 113 -7.48 6.96 -7.46
N ARG A 114 -7.68 8.15 -8.06
CA ARG A 114 -7.06 9.40 -7.59
C ARG A 114 -7.48 9.76 -6.17
N TRP A 115 -8.75 9.60 -5.83
CA TRP A 115 -9.23 9.85 -4.47
C TRP A 115 -8.58 8.87 -3.47
N MET A 116 -8.48 7.59 -3.81
CA MET A 116 -7.77 6.60 -2.99
C MET A 116 -6.29 6.97 -2.79
N CYS A 117 -5.60 7.34 -3.87
CA CYS A 117 -4.21 7.80 -3.81
C CYS A 117 -4.05 9.11 -3.02
N ALA A 118 -5.02 10.01 -3.06
CA ALA A 118 -4.96 11.29 -2.35
C ALA A 118 -5.07 11.10 -0.83
N ASN A 119 -5.90 10.15 -0.37
CA ASN A 119 -6.15 9.92 1.05
C ASN A 119 -5.16 8.94 1.69
N PHE A 120 -4.77 7.88 0.95
CA PHE A 120 -3.93 6.81 1.49
C PHE A 120 -2.48 6.89 1.00
N TRP A 121 -1.54 7.06 1.93
CA TRP A 121 -0.12 7.18 1.59
C TRP A 121 0.46 5.89 1.03
N ASP A 122 0.05 4.74 1.57
CA ASP A 122 0.59 3.45 1.15
C ASP A 122 0.06 3.00 -0.22
N ILE A 123 -1.18 3.36 -0.57
CA ILE A 123 -1.68 3.19 -1.95
C ILE A 123 -0.88 4.06 -2.91
N ARG A 124 -0.69 5.35 -2.56
CA ARG A 124 0.08 6.29 -3.40
C ARG A 124 1.54 5.85 -3.59
N SER A 125 2.13 5.21 -2.59
CA SER A 125 3.56 4.83 -2.59
C SER A 125 3.82 3.45 -3.17
N PHE A 126 3.07 2.44 -2.74
CA PHE A 126 3.30 1.03 -3.09
C PHE A 126 2.27 0.46 -4.07
N GLY A 127 1.13 1.14 -4.25
CA GLY A 127 0.01 0.63 -5.04
C GLY A 127 -0.88 -0.31 -4.24
N ALA A 128 -2.05 -0.62 -4.81
CA ALA A 128 -3.02 -1.54 -4.24
C ALA A 128 -3.97 -2.06 -5.33
N VAL A 129 -4.54 -3.24 -5.08
CA VAL A 129 -5.70 -3.78 -5.81
C VAL A 129 -6.92 -3.56 -4.92
N MET A 130 -7.92 -2.83 -5.41
CA MET A 130 -9.07 -2.35 -4.64
C MET A 130 -10.38 -2.86 -5.26
N THR A 131 -10.43 -4.13 -5.63
CA THR A 131 -11.54 -4.73 -6.41
C THR A 131 -12.41 -5.70 -5.59
N THR A 132 -12.10 -5.92 -4.32
CA THR A 132 -12.81 -6.86 -3.46
C THR A 132 -14.17 -6.29 -3.05
N GLY A 133 -15.27 -6.87 -3.54
CA GLY A 133 -16.64 -6.49 -3.16
C GLY A 133 -17.07 -5.17 -3.80
N VAL A 134 -16.55 -4.06 -3.30
CA VAL A 134 -16.69 -2.71 -3.87
C VAL A 134 -15.43 -2.41 -4.68
N ASN A 135 -15.58 -1.98 -5.93
CA ASN A 135 -14.46 -1.78 -6.85
C ASN A 135 -14.07 -0.31 -6.92
N ALA A 136 -12.86 0.01 -6.44
CA ALA A 136 -12.21 1.31 -6.56
C ALA A 136 -10.99 1.28 -7.50
N GLY A 137 -10.80 0.17 -8.25
CA GLY A 137 -9.78 0.01 -9.27
C GLY A 137 -8.47 -0.58 -8.78
N GLN A 138 -7.39 -0.28 -9.50
CA GLN A 138 -6.05 -0.76 -9.18
C GLN A 138 -5.02 0.33 -9.47
N VAL A 139 -3.97 0.37 -8.66
CA VAL A 139 -2.87 1.34 -8.79
C VAL A 139 -1.55 0.61 -8.63
N ARG A 140 -0.57 0.96 -9.48
CA ARG A 140 0.83 0.61 -9.29
C ARG A 140 1.54 1.78 -8.63
N GLY A 141 2.16 1.56 -7.48
CA GLY A 141 2.93 2.59 -6.79
C GLY A 141 4.33 2.76 -7.40
N PRO A 142 4.92 3.96 -7.30
CA PRO A 142 6.26 4.24 -7.81
C PRO A 142 7.38 3.54 -7.02
N VAL A 143 7.14 3.17 -5.75
CA VAL A 143 8.17 2.57 -4.89
C VAL A 143 8.08 1.05 -4.94
N GLN A 144 9.08 0.44 -5.58
CA GLN A 144 9.26 -1.01 -5.60
C GLN A 144 10.50 -1.36 -4.78
N LEU A 145 10.30 -2.13 -3.71
CA LEU A 145 11.37 -2.66 -2.88
C LEU A 145 11.64 -4.11 -3.29
N THR A 146 12.91 -4.47 -3.41
CA THR A 146 13.33 -5.83 -3.76
C THR A 146 14.50 -6.25 -2.89
N LYS A 147 14.70 -7.56 -2.73
CA LYS A 147 15.98 -8.08 -2.23
C LYS A 147 17.06 -7.80 -3.29
N PRO A 148 18.30 -7.45 -2.90
CA PRO A 148 19.39 -7.44 -3.86
C PRO A 148 19.54 -8.84 -4.45
N ALA A 149 19.52 -8.95 -5.77
CA ALA A 149 19.89 -10.17 -6.47
C ALA A 149 21.41 -10.31 -6.37
N ILE A 150 21.88 -11.06 -5.37
CA ILE A 150 23.28 -11.45 -5.28
C ILE A 150 23.41 -12.67 -6.18
N LYS A 151 23.89 -12.46 -7.41
CA LYS A 151 24.35 -13.54 -8.29
C LYS A 151 25.70 -14.06 -7.80
#